data_AF-A0A2K6GFD6-F1
#
_entry.id   AF-A0A2K6GFD6-F1
#
_cell.length_a   1.000
_cell.length_b   1.000
_cell.length_c   1.000
_cell.angle_alpha   90.00
_cell.angle_beta   90.00
_cell.angle_gamma   90.00
#
_symmetry.space_group_name_H-M   'P 1'
#
loop_
_entity.id
_entity.type
_entity.pdbx_description
1 polymer ?
#
loop_
_entity_poly.entity_id
_entity_poly.type
_entity_poly.pdbx_seq_one_letter_code
_entity_poly.pdbx_strand_id
1 'polypeptide(L)' 'MAGAAWGPPRVDGFILTERLGSGTYATVYKAYAKNAAKRAVW' A
#
# COMPACT_ATOMS: atom_id res chain seq x y z
N MET A 1 -17.95 -16.24 0.47
CA MET A 1 -17.67 -14.80 0.37
C MET A 1 -16.73 -14.58 -0.79
N ALA A 2 -17.07 -13.64 -1.68
CA ALA A 2 -16.40 -13.42 -2.96
C ALA A 2 -14.89 -13.20 -2.77
N GLY A 3 -14.08 -13.88 -3.59
CA GLY A 3 -12.64 -13.64 -3.66
C GLY A 3 -12.40 -12.21 -4.11
N ALA A 4 -12.19 -11.30 -3.15
CA ALA A 4 -11.55 -10.03 -3.42
C ALA A 4 -10.26 -10.35 -4.18
N ALA A 5 -10.13 -9.82 -5.39
CA ALA A 5 -9.00 -10.03 -6.28
C ALA A 5 -7.72 -10.19 -5.46
N TRP A 6 -7.12 -11.39 -5.50
CA TRP A 6 -6.03 -11.86 -4.64
C TRP A 6 -4.70 -11.11 -4.91
N GLY A 7 -4.72 -9.80 -4.76
CA GLY A 7 -3.59 -8.92 -4.94
C GLY A 7 -3.71 -7.73 -3.98
N PRO A 8 -2.58 -7.21 -3.48
CA PRO A 8 -2.60 -6.04 -2.61
C PRO A 8 -3.31 -4.86 -3.29
N PRO A 9 -4.09 -4.06 -2.54
CA PRO A 9 -4.83 -2.95 -3.10
C PRO A 9 -3.88 -1.96 -3.78
N ARG A 10 -4.17 -1.58 -5.03
CA ARG A 10 -3.39 -0.56 -5.73
C ARG A 10 -3.76 0.81 -5.17
N VAL A 11 -2.81 1.46 -4.51
CA VAL A 11 -2.95 2.83 -4.02
C VAL A 11 -2.20 3.74 -4.98
N ASP A 12 -2.88 4.76 -5.52
CA ASP A 12 -2.24 5.69 -6.46
C ASP A 12 -1.04 6.40 -5.82
N GLY A 13 0.04 6.56 -6.57
CA GLY A 13 1.29 7.11 -6.05
C GLY A 13 2.09 6.19 -5.12
N PHE A 14 1.59 5.02 -4.75
CA PHE A 14 2.29 4.05 -3.88
C PHE A 14 2.39 2.66 -4.50
N ILE A 15 3.49 1.96 -4.22
CA ILE A 15 3.68 0.55 -4.54
C ILE A 15 3.70 -0.20 -3.23
N LEU A 16 2.62 -0.93 -2.94
CA LEU A 16 2.57 -1.83 -1.78
C LEU A 16 3.42 -3.07 -2.08
N THR A 17 4.25 -3.47 -1.12
CA THR A 17 5.16 -4.62 -1.26
C THR A 17 4.75 -5.74 -0.32
N GLU A 18 5.29 -5.74 0.89
CA GLU A 18 5.05 -6.76 1.90
C GLU A 18 3.94 -6.33 2.86
N ARG A 19 3.13 -7.29 3.30
CA ARG A 19 2.13 -7.10 4.36
C ARG A 19 2.83 -7.20 5.71
N LEU A 20 2.78 -6.11 6.48
CA LEU A 20 3.39 -6.03 7.81
C LEU A 20 2.46 -6.54 8.91
N GLY A 21 1.14 -6.43 8.71
CA GLY A 21 0.16 -6.90 9.69
C GLY A 21 -1.27 -6.83 9.18
N SER A 22 -2.16 -7.58 9.80
CA SER A 22 -3.60 -7.60 9.52
C SER A 22 -4.38 -7.61 10.83
N GLY A 23 -5.31 -6.67 10.98
CA GLY A 23 -6.32 -6.67 12.02
C GLY A 23 -7.72 -6.77 11.43
N THR A 24 -8.72 -6.84 12.30
CA THR A 24 -10.13 -7.02 11.93
C THR A 24 -10.65 -5.95 10.96
N TYR A 25 -10.11 -4.74 11.02
CA TYR A 25 -10.58 -3.59 10.22
C TYR A 25 -9.54 -3.03 9.25
N ALA A 26 -8.28 -3.47 9.33
CA ALA A 26 -7.19 -2.84 8.59
C ALA A 26 -6.06 -3.82 8.28
N THR A 27 -5.40 -3.60 7.14
CA THR A 27 -4.16 -4.30 6.78
C THR A 27 -3.09 -3.27 6.53
N VAL A 28 -1.93 -3.46 7.16
CA VAL A 28 -0.79 -2.56 7.05
C VAL A 28 0.21 -3.16 6.07
N TYR A 29 0.63 -2.37 5.10
CA TYR A 29 1.60 -2.75 4.08
C TYR A 29 2.79 -1.82 4.12
N LYS A 30 3.98 -2.36 3.82
CA LYS A 30 5.13 -1.54 3.43
C LYS A 30 4.87 -0.98 2.04
N ALA A 31 5.17 0.29 1.84
CA ALA A 31 4.90 0.96 0.58
C ALA A 31 6.09 1.84 0.14
N TYR A 32 6.38 1.84 -1.15
CA TYR A 32 7.27 2.81 -1.79
C TYR A 32 6.43 3.88 -2.50
N ALA A 33 6.70 5.15 -2.21
CA ALA A 33 6.07 6.25 -2.93
C ALA A 33 6.73 6.41 -4.30
N LYS A 34 5.96 6.27 -5.37
CA LYS A 34 6.42 6.39 -6.77
C LYS A 34 7.02 7.76 -7.08
N ASN A 35 6.59 8.80 -6.36
CA ASN A 35 6.97 10.19 -6.58
C ASN A 35 7.55 10.87 -5.32
N ALA A 36 8.04 10.12 -4.33
CA ALA A 36 8.61 10.74 -3.10
C ALA A 36 9.78 11.71 -3.40
N ALA A 37 10.44 11.58 -4.55
CA ALA A 37 11.47 12.52 -5.00
C ALA A 37 10.95 13.93 -5.32
N LYS A 38 9.63 14.16 -5.48
CA LYS A 38 9.08 15.45 -5.93
C LYS A 38 8.59 16.39 -4.82
N ARG A 39 8.67 16.01 -3.54
CA ARG A 39 8.22 16.88 -2.44
C ARG A 39 9.19 16.88 -1.25
N ALA A 40 10.46 17.12 -1.55
CA ALA A 40 11.45 17.56 -0.58
C ALA A 40 11.91 18.98 -0.99
N VAL A 41 11.05 19.96 -0.74
CA VAL A 41 11.41 21.38 -0.66
C VAL A 41 10.76 21.88 0.62
N TRP A 42 11.61 22.17 1.59
CA TRP A 42 11.32 22.99 2.77
C TRP A 42 11.95 24.35 2.53
#